data_AF-A0A815U3S2-F1
#
_entry.id   AF-A0A815U3S2-F1
#
_cell.length_a   1.000
_cell.length_b   1.000
_cell.length_c   1.000
_cell.angle_alpha   90.00
_cell.angle_beta   90.00
_cell.angle_gamma   90.00
#
_symmetry.space_group_name_H-M   'P 1'
#
loop_
_entity.id
_entity.type
_entity.pdbx_description
1 polymer ?
#
loop_
_entity_poly.entity_id
_entity_poly.type
_entity_poly.pdbx_seq_one_letter_code
_entity_poly.pdbx_strand_id
1 'polypeptide(L)'
;MLLPVSSRGVNQMKLDGLRLSDLPLVHTFIPSVLNTIEIQYTYQLYIGYDRDDPWYDNEKNWSDLINFIHSYIRNTSSSDFRVDIKANVLYGVDQRITAIWNILAAIAYKDGCDYFYPANDDLQLRTKGWTSAAIQLLQSCGVASNFGIVAFRDISACEYPTFHLTHRKHLDLHDGIYYPLPSHGAHQDTWIFSVYRAWNCSFFLPQYQLKNHVGLSVKARYDYGDDSKITFWVRRSRKYLYNRLMNFSTTDYNQSLIDLSHINSHVELKVPCSIEDKEKIDASLLADANK
;
A
#
# COMPACT_ATOMS: atom_id res chain seq x y z
N MET A 1 3.33 -6.97 -4.27
CA MET A 1 3.35 -5.97 -3.18
C MET A 1 4.36 -4.90 -3.54
N LEU A 2 4.04 -3.63 -3.30
CA LEU A 2 4.86 -2.47 -3.68
C LEU A 2 5.42 -1.84 -2.39
N LEU A 3 6.74 -1.89 -2.22
CA LEU A 3 7.43 -1.57 -0.97
C LEU A 3 8.45 -0.43 -1.17
N PRO A 4 8.08 0.82 -0.87
CA PRO A 4 9.02 1.90 -0.67
C PRO A 4 9.80 1.65 0.61
N VAL A 5 11.13 1.75 0.55
CA VAL A 5 12.02 1.67 1.70
C VAL A 5 12.93 2.88 1.73
N SER A 6 13.24 3.36 2.94
CA SER A 6 14.10 4.53 3.14
C SER A 6 14.72 4.49 4.52
N SER A 7 16.02 4.79 4.60
CA SER A 7 16.74 5.04 5.85
C SER A 7 16.83 6.53 6.17
N ARG A 8 16.35 7.40 5.26
CA ARG A 8 16.33 8.85 5.48
C ARG A 8 15.42 9.19 6.66
N GLY A 9 15.80 10.21 7.43
CA GLY A 9 15.12 10.60 8.66
C GLY A 9 15.47 9.77 9.90
N VAL A 10 16.28 8.72 9.77
CA VAL A 10 16.95 8.06 10.90
C VAL A 10 18.13 8.94 11.34
N ASN A 11 18.29 9.14 12.65
CA ASN A 11 19.41 9.92 13.20
C ASN A 11 20.76 9.31 12.78
N GLN A 12 21.75 10.12 12.41
CA GLN A 12 23.08 9.67 11.97
C GLN A 12 23.74 8.67 12.93
N MET A 13 23.71 8.90 14.25
CA MET A 13 24.27 7.95 15.23
C MET A 13 23.57 6.59 15.19
N LYS A 14 22.27 6.57 14.87
CA LYS A 14 21.49 5.35 14.70
C LYS A 14 21.74 4.71 13.34
N LEU A 15 22.03 5.50 12.29
CA LEU A 15 22.42 5.01 10.96
C LEU A 15 23.77 4.31 10.98
N ASP A 16 24.78 4.89 11.64
CA ASP A 16 26.14 4.35 11.70
C ASP A 16 26.18 2.98 12.39
N GLY A 17 25.26 2.75 13.34
CA GLY A 17 25.07 1.47 14.02
C GLY A 17 23.93 0.61 13.48
N LEU A 18 23.27 1.01 12.38
CA LEU A 18 22.08 0.33 11.88
C LEU A 18 22.45 -1.01 11.27
N ARG A 19 22.04 -2.11 11.92
CA ARG A 19 22.27 -3.46 11.41
C ARG A 19 21.07 -3.90 10.59
N LEU A 20 21.32 -4.88 9.73
CA LEU A 20 20.28 -5.53 8.93
C LEU A 20 19.08 -6.03 9.77
N SER A 21 19.37 -6.62 10.93
CA SER A 21 18.34 -7.11 11.87
C SER A 21 17.44 -6.00 12.42
N ASP A 22 17.93 -4.76 12.42
CA ASP A 22 17.21 -3.62 12.98
C ASP A 22 16.23 -3.01 11.97
N LEU A 23 16.27 -3.43 10.69
CA LEU A 23 15.35 -2.94 9.65
C LEU A 23 13.93 -3.50 9.84
N PRO A 24 12.86 -2.67 9.87
CA PRO A 24 11.48 -3.15 9.97
C PRO A 24 11.10 -4.13 8.86
N LEU A 25 11.66 -3.94 7.66
CA LEU A 25 11.52 -4.87 6.55
C LEU A 25 11.87 -6.30 6.96
N VAL A 26 12.97 -6.45 7.71
CA VAL A 26 13.58 -7.73 8.10
C VAL A 26 12.87 -8.37 9.29
N HIS A 27 12.62 -7.62 10.36
CA HIS A 27 12.07 -8.20 11.59
C HIS A 27 10.54 -8.10 11.72
N THR A 28 9.88 -7.33 10.86
CA THR A 28 8.41 -7.15 10.88
C THR A 28 7.77 -7.58 9.58
N PHE A 29 8.05 -6.89 8.47
CA PHE A 29 7.29 -7.09 7.23
C PHE A 29 7.48 -8.48 6.64
N ILE A 30 8.72 -8.88 6.32
CA ILE A 30 9.00 -10.17 5.67
C ILE A 30 8.46 -11.36 6.49
N PRO A 31 8.72 -11.49 7.80
CA PRO A 31 8.16 -12.56 8.61
C PRO A 31 6.61 -12.57 8.60
N SER A 32 5.99 -11.40 8.68
CA SER A 32 4.52 -11.29 8.69
C SER A 32 3.89 -11.70 7.36
N VAL A 33 4.52 -11.35 6.24
CA VAL A 33 4.09 -11.77 4.90
C VAL A 33 4.19 -13.28 4.79
N LEU A 34 5.36 -13.88 5.04
CA LEU A 34 5.53 -15.34 4.90
C LEU A 34 4.58 -16.14 5.81
N ASN A 35 4.21 -15.58 6.96
CA ASN A 35 3.24 -16.20 7.86
C ASN A 35 1.77 -16.04 7.41
N THR A 36 1.45 -15.14 6.49
CA THR A 36 0.06 -14.81 6.13
C THR A 36 -0.31 -15.06 4.67
N ILE A 37 0.68 -15.22 3.77
CA ILE A 37 0.46 -15.54 2.36
C ILE A 37 -0.14 -16.92 2.15
N GLU A 38 -0.75 -17.12 0.99
CA GLU A 38 -1.48 -18.34 0.63
C GLU A 38 -0.84 -19.02 -0.59
N ILE A 39 -0.66 -20.34 -0.54
CA ILE A 39 0.12 -21.13 -1.52
C ILE A 39 -0.42 -21.08 -2.96
N GLN A 40 -1.71 -20.77 -3.14
CA GLN A 40 -2.35 -20.72 -4.45
C GLN A 40 -1.99 -19.47 -5.27
N TYR A 41 -1.31 -18.48 -4.67
CA TYR A 41 -0.87 -17.27 -5.35
C TYR A 41 0.65 -17.20 -5.47
N THR A 42 1.10 -16.46 -6.49
CA THR A 42 2.50 -16.05 -6.60
C THR A 42 2.64 -14.62 -6.10
N TYR A 43 3.48 -14.42 -5.10
CA TYR A 43 3.75 -13.11 -4.53
C TYR A 43 5.05 -12.56 -5.09
N GLN A 44 5.00 -11.35 -5.63
CA GLN A 44 6.20 -10.61 -6.03
C GLN A 44 6.35 -9.39 -5.14
N LEU A 45 7.49 -9.27 -4.46
CA LEU A 45 7.85 -8.16 -3.60
C LEU A 45 8.72 -7.18 -4.38
N TYR A 46 8.14 -6.05 -4.78
CA TYR A 46 8.87 -4.97 -5.46
C TYR A 46 9.36 -3.98 -4.42
N ILE A 47 10.64 -4.05 -4.09
CA ILE A 47 11.31 -3.18 -3.13
C ILE A 47 11.95 -2.03 -3.90
N GLY A 48 11.61 -0.80 -3.55
CA GLY A 48 12.13 0.42 -4.17
C GLY A 48 12.71 1.37 -3.15
N TYR A 49 13.91 1.89 -3.41
CA TYR A 49 14.52 2.95 -2.60
C TYR A 49 15.00 4.08 -3.49
N ASP A 50 15.04 5.29 -2.93
CA ASP A 50 15.55 6.48 -3.61
C ASP A 50 17.07 6.41 -3.70
N ARG A 51 17.63 6.77 -4.86
CA ARG A 51 19.06 6.90 -5.05
C ARG A 51 19.64 7.86 -3.99
N ASP A 52 20.88 7.60 -3.59
CA ASP A 52 21.59 8.31 -2.51
C ASP A 52 20.94 8.15 -1.12
N ASP A 53 20.08 7.13 -0.92
CA ASP A 53 19.66 6.71 0.42
C ASP A 53 20.88 6.25 1.24
N PRO A 54 21.10 6.79 2.47
CA PRO A 54 22.33 6.54 3.23
C PRO A 54 22.64 5.06 3.51
N TRP A 55 21.62 4.22 3.68
CA TRP A 55 21.82 2.82 4.02
C TRP A 55 21.57 1.91 2.82
N TYR A 56 20.49 2.13 2.07
CA TYR A 56 20.08 1.27 0.96
C TYR A 56 20.93 1.47 -0.29
N ASP A 57 21.55 2.62 -0.48
CA ASP A 57 22.43 2.89 -1.62
C ASP A 57 23.87 2.40 -1.42
N ASN A 58 24.15 1.77 -0.27
CA ASN A 58 25.39 1.05 -0.03
C ASN A 58 25.30 -0.38 -0.61
N GLU A 59 26.14 -0.69 -1.59
CA GLU A 59 26.12 -1.98 -2.32
C GLU A 59 26.26 -3.20 -1.40
N LYS A 60 27.09 -3.10 -0.35
CA LYS A 60 27.26 -4.19 0.62
C LYS A 60 26.00 -4.39 1.45
N ASN A 61 25.44 -3.33 2.02
CA ASN A 61 24.21 -3.40 2.81
C ASN A 61 23.04 -3.94 1.98
N TRP A 62 22.93 -3.48 0.73
CA TRP A 62 21.91 -3.95 -0.20
C TRP A 62 22.07 -5.44 -0.53
N SER A 63 23.30 -5.87 -0.84
CA SER A 63 23.59 -7.28 -1.11
C SER A 63 23.31 -8.16 0.10
N ASP A 64 23.70 -7.72 1.30
CA ASP A 64 23.44 -8.42 2.56
C ASP A 64 21.93 -8.55 2.83
N LEU A 65 21.15 -7.50 2.58
CA LEU A 65 19.70 -7.50 2.70
C LEU A 65 19.06 -8.51 1.74
N ILE A 66 19.38 -8.46 0.45
CA ILE A 66 18.80 -9.36 -0.56
C ILE A 66 19.17 -10.82 -0.27
N ASN A 67 20.42 -11.10 0.09
CA ASN A 67 20.87 -12.44 0.48
C ASN A 67 20.13 -12.94 1.73
N PHE A 68 19.91 -12.08 2.72
CA PHE A 68 19.14 -12.42 3.90
C PHE A 68 17.69 -12.76 3.54
N ILE A 69 17.00 -11.92 2.77
CA ILE A 69 15.58 -12.19 2.45
C ILE A 69 15.46 -13.48 1.64
N HIS A 70 16.33 -13.71 0.64
CA HIS A 70 16.33 -14.97 -0.11
C HIS A 70 16.57 -16.19 0.79
N SER A 71 17.52 -16.10 1.72
CA SER A 71 17.82 -17.17 2.67
C SER A 71 16.64 -17.41 3.63
N TYR A 72 16.01 -16.35 4.11
CA TYR A 72 14.86 -16.41 4.99
C TYR A 72 13.66 -17.06 4.29
N ILE A 73 13.33 -16.62 3.07
CA ILE A 73 12.27 -17.24 2.26
C ILE A 73 12.57 -18.73 2.05
N ARG A 74 13.79 -19.09 1.66
CA ARG A 74 14.18 -20.49 1.44
C ARG A 74 14.04 -21.36 2.69
N ASN A 75 14.35 -20.81 3.86
CA ASN A 75 14.35 -21.56 5.12
C ASN A 75 12.97 -21.61 5.79
N THR A 76 12.11 -20.64 5.53
CA THR A 76 10.79 -20.51 6.19
C THR A 76 9.65 -20.98 5.29
N SER A 77 9.84 -20.92 3.97
CA SER A 77 8.82 -21.34 3.02
C SER A 77 8.96 -22.82 2.72
N SER A 78 7.87 -23.57 2.85
CA SER A 78 7.74 -24.85 2.14
C SER A 78 8.03 -24.63 0.65
N SER A 79 8.52 -25.67 -0.04
CA SER A 79 8.77 -25.65 -1.50
C SER A 79 7.58 -25.17 -2.35
N ASP A 80 6.41 -25.05 -1.74
CA ASP A 80 5.14 -24.74 -2.38
C ASP A 80 4.86 -23.23 -2.48
N PHE A 81 5.48 -22.39 -1.63
CA PHE A 81 5.28 -20.94 -1.75
C PHE A 81 6.13 -20.36 -2.88
N ARG A 82 5.50 -19.50 -3.69
CA ARG A 82 6.16 -18.78 -4.78
C ARG A 82 6.26 -17.31 -4.40
N VAL A 83 7.39 -16.95 -3.78
CA VAL A 83 7.72 -15.56 -3.44
C VAL A 83 8.98 -15.15 -4.18
N ASP A 84 8.88 -14.11 -5.00
CA ASP A 84 10.01 -13.50 -5.71
C ASP A 84 10.24 -12.06 -5.24
N ILE A 85 11.47 -11.58 -5.33
CA ILE A 85 11.86 -10.24 -4.89
C ILE A 85 12.51 -9.50 -6.03
N LYS A 86 12.07 -8.26 -6.23
CA LYS A 86 12.65 -7.34 -7.20
C LYS A 86 13.10 -6.07 -6.50
N ALA A 87 14.41 -5.90 -6.52
CA ALA A 87 15.14 -4.77 -6.01
C ALA A 87 15.21 -3.66 -7.07
N ASN A 88 14.77 -2.43 -6.75
CA ASN A 88 14.73 -1.32 -7.69
C ASN A 88 15.36 -0.05 -7.08
N VAL A 89 16.43 0.43 -7.69
CA VAL A 89 17.00 1.76 -7.40
C VAL A 89 16.22 2.79 -8.20
N LEU A 90 15.70 3.81 -7.52
CA LEU A 90 14.81 4.80 -8.12
C LEU A 90 15.52 6.15 -8.22
N TYR A 91 15.42 6.79 -9.38
CA TYR A 91 16.07 8.08 -9.65
C TYR A 91 15.03 9.20 -9.72
N GLY A 92 15.33 10.35 -9.12
CA GLY A 92 14.52 11.56 -9.26
C GLY A 92 13.13 11.48 -8.60
N VAL A 93 12.99 10.64 -7.57
CA VAL A 93 11.73 10.56 -6.80
C VAL A 93 11.71 11.53 -5.62
N ASP A 94 12.85 12.07 -5.21
CA ASP A 94 13.02 13.10 -4.18
C ASP A 94 12.22 12.80 -2.90
N GLN A 95 12.27 11.56 -2.40
CA GLN A 95 11.51 11.12 -1.22
C GLN A 95 9.98 11.30 -1.34
N ARG A 96 9.42 11.25 -2.55
CA ARG A 96 7.97 11.25 -2.76
C ARG A 96 7.46 9.81 -2.82
N ILE A 97 6.93 9.31 -1.70
CA ILE A 97 6.44 7.92 -1.58
C ILE A 97 5.42 7.56 -2.68
N THR A 98 4.56 8.51 -3.06
CA THR A 98 3.62 8.37 -4.17
C THR A 98 4.32 8.06 -5.50
N ALA A 99 5.41 8.76 -5.80
CA ALA A 99 6.18 8.53 -7.02
C ALA A 99 6.83 7.14 -7.00
N ILE A 100 7.35 6.73 -5.84
CA ILE A 100 7.90 5.38 -5.63
C ILE A 100 6.84 4.32 -5.90
N TRP A 101 5.65 4.40 -5.28
CA TRP A 101 4.56 3.45 -5.53
C TRP A 101 4.12 3.43 -7.00
N ASN A 102 4.05 4.57 -7.66
CA ASN A 102 3.72 4.62 -9.10
C ASN A 102 4.76 3.90 -9.97
N ILE A 103 6.05 4.12 -9.71
CA ILE A 103 7.12 3.44 -10.47
C ILE A 103 7.08 1.94 -10.21
N LEU A 104 6.98 1.52 -8.95
CA LEU A 104 6.90 0.09 -8.61
C LEU A 104 5.64 -0.56 -9.20
N ALA A 105 4.50 0.13 -9.20
CA ALA A 105 3.28 -0.35 -9.84
C ALA A 105 3.46 -0.52 -11.35
N ALA A 106 4.12 0.42 -12.02
CA ALA A 106 4.39 0.34 -13.46
C ALA A 106 5.31 -0.85 -13.80
N ILE A 107 6.36 -1.09 -13.01
CA ILE A 107 7.26 -2.24 -13.17
C ILE A 107 6.46 -3.54 -12.97
N ALA A 108 5.72 -3.66 -11.87
CA ALA A 108 4.93 -4.85 -11.56
C ALA A 108 3.84 -5.13 -12.61
N TYR A 109 3.22 -4.08 -13.15
CA TYR A 109 2.24 -4.20 -14.23
C TYR A 109 2.87 -4.74 -15.53
N LYS A 110 4.05 -4.23 -15.90
CA LYS A 110 4.81 -4.72 -17.06
C LYS A 110 5.23 -6.18 -16.90
N ASP A 111 5.54 -6.59 -15.68
CA ASP A 111 5.89 -7.96 -15.32
C ASP A 111 4.66 -8.90 -15.24
N GLY A 112 3.47 -8.39 -15.55
CA GLY A 112 2.24 -9.18 -15.65
C GLY A 112 1.53 -9.45 -14.33
N CYS A 113 1.83 -8.70 -13.25
CA CYS A 113 1.11 -8.84 -12.00
C CYS A 113 -0.37 -8.43 -12.12
N ASP A 114 -1.27 -9.23 -11.55
CA ASP A 114 -2.71 -8.98 -11.60
C ASP A 114 -3.24 -8.16 -10.43
N TYR A 115 -2.65 -8.30 -9.24
CA TYR A 115 -3.09 -7.60 -8.03
C TYR A 115 -1.95 -6.84 -7.37
N PHE A 116 -2.27 -5.66 -6.85
CA PHE A 116 -1.32 -4.70 -6.30
C PHE A 116 -1.69 -4.40 -4.86
N TYR A 117 -0.67 -4.41 -4.01
CA TYR A 117 -0.79 -4.12 -2.59
C TYR A 117 0.34 -3.14 -2.21
N PRO A 118 0.08 -1.83 -2.17
CA PRO A 118 1.01 -0.86 -1.61
C PRO A 118 1.17 -1.13 -0.11
N ALA A 119 2.42 -1.23 0.33
CA ALA A 119 2.81 -1.51 1.71
C ALA A 119 3.94 -0.58 2.12
N ASN A 120 4.06 -0.35 3.43
CA ASN A 120 5.29 0.16 4.03
C ASN A 120 6.16 -1.02 4.49
N ASP A 121 7.45 -0.79 4.70
CA ASP A 121 8.41 -1.78 5.22
C ASP A 121 8.23 -2.11 6.70
N ASP A 122 7.47 -1.31 7.45
CA ASP A 122 7.13 -1.50 8.86
C ASP A 122 5.69 -2.05 9.05
N LEU A 123 5.04 -2.45 7.97
CA LEU A 123 3.71 -3.06 8.02
C LEU A 123 3.77 -4.51 8.53
N GLN A 124 2.92 -4.85 9.50
CA GLN A 124 2.75 -6.22 9.98
C GLN A 124 1.39 -6.78 9.56
N LEU A 125 1.38 -7.81 8.72
CA LEU A 125 0.16 -8.58 8.40
C LEU A 125 -0.13 -9.60 9.51
N ARG A 126 -1.36 -9.66 10.02
CA ARG A 126 -1.70 -10.48 11.20
C ARG A 126 -2.66 -11.63 10.92
N THR A 127 -3.46 -11.55 9.86
CA THR A 127 -4.51 -12.53 9.58
C THR A 127 -4.25 -13.25 8.25
N LYS A 128 -4.24 -14.60 8.26
CA LYS A 128 -4.19 -15.45 7.04
C LYS A 128 -5.48 -15.36 6.23
N GLY A 129 -5.44 -15.71 4.95
CA GLY A 129 -6.63 -15.77 4.08
C GLY A 129 -7.06 -14.42 3.50
N TRP A 130 -6.30 -13.35 3.79
CA TRP A 130 -6.62 -11.99 3.39
C TRP A 130 -6.56 -11.81 1.87
N THR A 131 -5.67 -12.51 1.18
CA THR A 131 -5.49 -12.39 -0.27
C THR A 131 -6.70 -12.99 -0.99
N SER A 132 -7.10 -14.21 -0.64
CA SER A 132 -8.28 -14.86 -1.22
C SER A 132 -9.56 -14.08 -0.98
N ALA A 133 -9.78 -13.62 0.25
CA ALA A 133 -10.98 -12.86 0.58
C ALA A 133 -11.08 -11.56 -0.25
N ALA A 134 -9.96 -10.84 -0.38
CA ALA A 134 -9.93 -9.61 -1.16
C ALA A 134 -10.10 -9.88 -2.67
N ILE A 135 -9.44 -10.89 -3.23
CA ILE A 135 -9.58 -11.27 -4.63
C ILE A 135 -11.02 -11.66 -4.96
N GLN A 136 -11.65 -12.50 -4.13
CA GLN A 136 -13.04 -12.93 -4.32
C GLN A 136 -14.01 -11.73 -4.32
N LEU A 137 -13.83 -10.79 -3.38
CA LEU A 137 -14.65 -9.58 -3.35
C LEU A 137 -14.50 -8.74 -4.62
N LEU A 138 -13.25 -8.49 -5.06
CA LEU A 138 -12.99 -7.76 -6.30
C LEU A 138 -13.61 -8.43 -7.52
N GLN A 139 -13.45 -9.75 -7.66
CA GLN A 139 -14.04 -10.53 -8.75
C GLN A 139 -15.58 -10.46 -8.76
N SER A 140 -16.19 -10.27 -7.59
CA SER A 140 -17.64 -10.17 -7.42
C SER A 140 -18.23 -8.76 -7.48
N CYS A 141 -17.42 -7.71 -7.72
CA CYS A 141 -17.93 -6.33 -7.80
C CYS A 141 -19.03 -6.20 -8.87
N GLY A 142 -20.16 -5.61 -8.48
CA GLY A 142 -21.35 -5.52 -9.32
C GLY A 142 -21.19 -4.66 -10.57
N VAL A 143 -20.26 -3.70 -10.57
CA VAL A 143 -19.96 -2.87 -11.76
C VAL A 143 -19.28 -3.71 -12.84
N ALA A 144 -18.22 -4.41 -12.47
CA ALA A 144 -17.47 -5.33 -13.30
C ALA A 144 -16.53 -6.16 -12.42
N SER A 145 -16.22 -7.39 -12.84
CA SER A 145 -15.20 -8.20 -12.18
C SER A 145 -13.88 -7.44 -12.10
N ASN A 146 -13.28 -7.46 -10.91
CA ASN A 146 -12.02 -6.79 -10.57
C ASN A 146 -12.05 -5.25 -10.66
N PHE A 147 -13.23 -4.63 -10.66
CA PHE A 147 -13.36 -3.18 -10.47
C PHE A 147 -13.47 -2.88 -8.97
N GLY A 148 -12.72 -1.90 -8.46
CA GLY A 148 -12.77 -1.55 -7.05
C GLY A 148 -11.46 -1.69 -6.30
N ILE A 149 -11.57 -1.56 -4.98
CA ILE A 149 -10.50 -1.82 -4.02
C ILE A 149 -11.04 -2.59 -2.82
N VAL A 150 -10.15 -3.27 -2.11
CA VAL A 150 -10.45 -3.89 -0.81
C VAL A 150 -9.45 -3.38 0.21
N ALA A 151 -9.93 -2.83 1.31
CA ALA A 151 -9.09 -2.36 2.41
C ALA A 151 -9.29 -3.19 3.69
N PHE A 152 -8.32 -3.08 4.60
CA PHE A 152 -8.18 -3.96 5.76
C PHE A 152 -8.20 -3.17 7.07
N ARG A 153 -8.40 -3.85 8.21
CA ARG A 153 -8.38 -3.17 9.50
C ARG A 153 -6.94 -2.96 9.97
N ASP A 154 -6.53 -1.69 9.99
CA ASP A 154 -5.37 -1.28 10.77
C ASP A 154 -5.76 -1.11 12.22
N ILE A 155 -5.11 -1.88 13.09
CA ILE A 155 -5.36 -1.79 14.53
C ILE A 155 -4.57 -0.66 15.19
N SER A 156 -3.63 -0.03 14.46
CA SER A 156 -2.91 1.17 14.89
C SER A 156 -3.57 2.47 14.45
N ALA A 157 -4.58 2.39 13.56
CA ALA A 157 -5.33 3.55 13.08
C ALA A 157 -6.76 3.55 13.64
N CYS A 158 -7.27 4.75 13.94
CA CYS A 158 -8.57 4.91 14.58
C CYS A 158 -9.73 4.50 13.66
N GLU A 159 -9.76 4.95 12.40
CA GLU A 159 -11.00 4.87 11.60
C GLU A 159 -10.84 4.73 10.08
N TYR A 160 -9.71 5.12 9.49
CA TYR A 160 -9.56 5.03 8.03
C TYR A 160 -8.94 3.70 7.60
N PRO A 161 -9.41 3.11 6.48
CA PRO A 161 -8.70 2.02 5.86
C PRO A 161 -7.33 2.52 5.41
N THR A 162 -6.28 1.97 6.01
CA THR A 162 -4.89 2.16 5.58
C THR A 162 -4.48 0.86 4.91
N PHE A 163 -3.80 0.97 3.76
CA PHE A 163 -3.48 -0.14 2.87
C PHE A 163 -4.70 -0.81 2.22
N HIS A 164 -4.50 -1.27 0.99
CA HIS A 164 -5.55 -1.87 0.18
C HIS A 164 -4.99 -2.81 -0.87
N LEU A 165 -5.86 -3.66 -1.42
CA LEU A 165 -5.61 -4.45 -2.61
C LEU A 165 -6.41 -3.86 -3.78
N THR A 166 -5.77 -3.69 -4.92
CA THR A 166 -6.43 -3.43 -6.21
C THR A 166 -6.05 -4.47 -7.25
N HIS A 167 -6.83 -4.57 -8.33
CA HIS A 167 -6.46 -5.34 -9.52
C HIS A 167 -5.81 -4.42 -10.57
N ARG A 168 -5.05 -4.98 -11.51
CA ARG A 168 -4.42 -4.27 -12.65
C ARG A 168 -5.38 -3.41 -13.46
N LYS A 169 -6.66 -3.76 -13.44
CA LYS A 169 -7.75 -2.95 -14.02
C LYS A 169 -7.75 -1.52 -13.49
N HIS A 170 -7.32 -1.29 -12.25
CA HIS A 170 -7.08 0.05 -11.73
C HIS A 170 -6.09 0.83 -12.61
N LEU A 171 -4.93 0.27 -12.91
CA LEU A 171 -3.93 0.89 -13.77
C LEU A 171 -4.45 1.06 -15.21
N ASP A 172 -5.16 0.07 -15.76
CA ASP A 172 -5.77 0.18 -17.09
C ASP A 172 -6.75 1.36 -17.18
N LEU A 173 -7.52 1.57 -16.11
CA LEU A 173 -8.50 2.64 -16.02
C LEU A 173 -7.88 4.01 -15.76
N HIS A 174 -6.66 4.06 -15.22
CA HIS A 174 -5.93 5.28 -14.84
C HIS A 174 -4.69 5.54 -15.71
N ASP A 175 -4.64 4.98 -16.92
CA ASP A 175 -3.54 5.15 -17.89
C ASP A 175 -2.15 4.82 -17.31
N GLY A 176 -2.07 3.73 -16.53
CA GLY A 176 -0.84 3.26 -15.91
C GLY A 176 -0.41 4.02 -14.65
N ILE A 177 -1.21 4.95 -14.15
CA ILE A 177 -0.93 5.70 -12.92
C ILE A 177 -1.68 5.09 -11.74
N TYR A 178 -0.97 4.66 -10.70
CA TYR A 178 -1.56 4.06 -9.50
C TYR A 178 -2.14 5.11 -8.53
N TYR A 179 -1.42 6.21 -8.34
CA TYR A 179 -1.80 7.32 -7.49
C TYR A 179 -1.59 8.66 -8.20
N PRO A 180 -2.44 9.66 -7.96
CA PRO A 180 -2.28 10.99 -8.54
C PRO A 180 -0.95 11.63 -8.10
N LEU A 181 -0.07 11.92 -9.07
CA LEU A 181 1.30 12.44 -8.84
C LEU A 181 1.41 13.71 -7.98
N PRO A 182 0.45 14.66 -7.99
CA PRO A 182 0.56 15.85 -7.14
C PRO A 182 0.35 15.59 -5.63
N SER A 183 0.00 14.37 -5.23
CA SER A 183 -0.18 14.01 -3.82
C SER A 183 1.13 13.48 -3.22
N HIS A 184 1.53 14.00 -2.07
CA HIS A 184 2.87 13.77 -1.50
C HIS A 184 2.95 12.57 -0.55
N GLY A 185 1.84 12.12 0.08
CA GLY A 185 1.83 10.76 0.64
C GLY A 185 0.74 10.39 1.67
N ALA A 186 0.19 11.31 2.46
CA ALA A 186 -0.56 10.92 3.68
C ALA A 186 -1.93 10.28 3.45
N HIS A 187 -2.52 10.45 2.26
CA HIS A 187 -3.94 10.14 2.06
C HIS A 187 -4.25 9.43 0.75
N GLN A 188 -3.27 8.68 0.23
CA GLN A 188 -3.47 7.89 -0.98
C GLN A 188 -4.55 6.83 -0.79
N ASP A 189 -4.55 6.16 0.37
CA ASP A 189 -5.59 5.20 0.75
C ASP A 189 -6.97 5.86 0.82
N THR A 190 -7.07 7.03 1.46
CA THR A 190 -8.32 7.80 1.54
C THR A 190 -8.81 8.23 0.17
N TRP A 191 -7.91 8.68 -0.71
CA TRP A 191 -8.24 9.08 -2.08
C TRP A 191 -8.84 7.90 -2.85
N ILE A 192 -8.11 6.78 -2.95
CA ILE A 192 -8.55 5.66 -3.78
C ILE A 192 -9.82 5.01 -3.21
N PHE A 193 -9.92 4.89 -1.88
CA PHE A 193 -11.13 4.40 -1.23
C PHE A 193 -12.32 5.32 -1.51
N SER A 194 -12.12 6.63 -1.50
CA SER A 194 -13.17 7.58 -1.85
C SER A 194 -13.54 7.52 -3.33
N VAL A 195 -12.59 7.27 -4.25
CA VAL A 195 -12.86 7.14 -5.68
C VAL A 195 -13.86 6.00 -5.93
N TYR A 196 -13.53 4.78 -5.51
CA TYR A 196 -14.35 3.60 -5.80
C TYR A 196 -15.66 3.51 -4.99
N ARG A 197 -15.77 4.28 -3.89
CA ARG A 197 -16.98 4.34 -3.06
C ARG A 197 -18.19 4.88 -3.82
N ALA A 198 -17.98 5.72 -4.85
CA ALA A 198 -19.07 6.22 -5.70
C ALA A 198 -19.83 5.12 -6.45
N TRP A 199 -19.23 3.95 -6.60
CA TRP A 199 -19.84 2.79 -7.26
C TRP A 199 -20.06 1.61 -6.32
N ASN A 200 -19.98 1.83 -5.01
CA ASN A 200 -20.07 0.76 -4.01
C ASN A 200 -19.05 -0.39 -4.21
N CYS A 201 -17.90 -0.11 -4.83
CA CYS A 201 -16.79 -1.06 -4.99
C CYS A 201 -15.54 -0.64 -4.21
N SER A 202 -15.75 0.01 -3.06
CA SER A 202 -14.74 0.14 -2.00
C SER A 202 -15.12 -0.78 -0.86
N PHE A 203 -14.51 -1.96 -0.82
CA PHE A 203 -14.82 -2.98 0.17
C PHE A 203 -13.92 -2.82 1.41
N PHE A 204 -14.44 -3.23 2.56
CA PHE A 204 -13.71 -3.21 3.82
C PHE A 204 -13.84 -4.56 4.53
N LEU A 205 -12.70 -5.11 4.94
CA LEU A 205 -12.55 -6.44 5.52
C LEU A 205 -12.04 -6.34 6.98
N PRO A 206 -12.92 -6.02 7.95
CA PRO A 206 -12.51 -5.70 9.32
C PRO A 206 -11.88 -6.87 10.10
N GLN A 207 -12.20 -8.11 9.71
CA GLN A 207 -11.67 -9.33 10.32
C GLN A 207 -10.23 -9.64 9.90
N TYR A 208 -9.74 -9.03 8.82
CA TYR A 208 -8.38 -9.17 8.35
C TYR A 208 -7.57 -7.97 8.83
N GLN A 209 -6.66 -8.23 9.76
CA GLN A 209 -5.99 -7.20 10.53
C GLN A 209 -4.54 -7.04 10.08
N LEU A 210 -4.08 -5.79 10.13
CA LEU A 210 -2.70 -5.39 10.01
C LEU A 210 -2.36 -4.37 11.10
N LYS A 211 -1.07 -4.17 11.33
CA LYS A 211 -0.57 -3.12 12.21
C LYS A 211 0.50 -2.34 11.48
N ASN A 212 0.27 -1.05 11.26
CA ASN A 212 1.31 -0.14 10.84
C ASN A 212 2.16 0.22 12.05
N HIS A 213 3.44 -0.12 12.04
CA HIS A 213 4.33 0.36 13.10
C HIS A 213 4.84 1.75 12.73
N VAL A 214 5.09 2.59 13.73
CA VAL A 214 5.90 3.80 13.50
C VAL A 214 7.32 3.29 13.38
N GLY A 215 7.87 3.22 12.15
CA GLY A 215 9.19 2.65 11.88
C GLY A 215 10.37 3.30 12.64
N LEU A 216 11.57 3.30 12.06
CA LEU A 216 12.78 3.70 12.80
C LEU A 216 12.91 5.20 13.12
N SER A 217 12.00 6.05 12.65
CA SER A 217 12.12 7.51 12.71
C SER A 217 11.16 8.15 13.72
N VAL A 218 11.64 9.20 14.40
CA VAL A 218 10.86 10.06 15.31
C VAL A 218 10.04 11.12 14.54
N LYS A 219 10.27 11.22 13.23
CA LYS A 219 9.58 12.12 12.27
C LYS A 219 9.09 11.30 11.07
N ALA A 220 8.13 11.82 10.30
CA ALA A 220 7.72 11.22 9.04
C ALA A 220 8.93 10.97 8.11
N ARG A 221 9.00 9.80 7.47
CA ARG A 221 10.08 9.44 6.51
C ARG A 221 9.92 10.11 5.14
N TYR A 222 8.72 10.63 4.86
CA TYR A 222 8.34 11.27 3.61
C TYR A 222 7.56 12.56 3.90
N ASP A 223 7.63 13.54 2.99
CA ASP A 223 6.80 14.74 3.03
C ASP A 223 5.35 14.36 2.69
N TYR A 224 4.40 14.71 3.56
CA TYR A 224 2.99 14.38 3.38
C TYR A 224 2.22 15.40 2.53
N GLY A 225 2.77 16.61 2.31
CA GLY A 225 2.18 17.66 1.48
C GLY A 225 0.91 18.35 2.04
N ASP A 226 0.25 19.17 1.21
CA ASP A 226 -1.01 19.86 1.53
C ASP A 226 -2.25 19.07 1.10
N ASP A 227 -3.05 18.70 2.08
CA ASP A 227 -4.23 17.85 1.97
C ASP A 227 -5.50 18.59 1.54
N SER A 228 -5.47 19.92 1.41
CA SER A 228 -6.64 20.74 1.03
C SER A 228 -7.26 20.35 -0.31
N LYS A 229 -6.53 19.58 -1.15
CA LYS A 229 -6.93 19.21 -2.51
C LYS A 229 -7.42 17.77 -2.68
N ILE A 230 -7.49 16.95 -1.64
CA ILE A 230 -7.91 15.54 -1.78
C ILE A 230 -9.32 15.42 -2.40
N THR A 231 -10.28 16.24 -1.98
CA THR A 231 -11.64 16.25 -2.52
C THR A 231 -11.66 16.60 -4.01
N PHE A 232 -10.77 17.51 -4.45
CA PHE A 232 -10.60 17.84 -5.86
C PHE A 232 -10.08 16.62 -6.64
N TRP A 233 -9.08 15.91 -6.13
CA TRP A 233 -8.53 14.72 -6.77
C TRP A 233 -9.53 13.56 -6.84
N VAL A 234 -10.33 13.36 -5.80
CA VAL A 234 -11.42 12.37 -5.81
C VAL A 234 -12.44 12.70 -6.89
N ARG A 235 -12.95 13.94 -6.94
CA ARG A 235 -13.94 14.37 -7.96
C ARG A 235 -13.39 14.24 -9.38
N ARG A 236 -12.15 14.68 -9.60
CA ARG A 236 -11.48 14.57 -10.90
C ARG A 236 -11.36 13.11 -11.33
N SER A 237 -10.93 12.23 -10.43
CA SER A 237 -10.74 10.81 -10.71
C SER A 237 -12.06 10.10 -10.96
N ARG A 238 -13.12 10.43 -10.21
CA ARG A 238 -14.46 9.89 -10.44
C ARG A 238 -15.00 10.27 -11.81
N LYS A 239 -14.89 11.55 -12.19
CA LYS A 239 -15.29 12.03 -13.52
C LYS A 239 -14.50 11.34 -14.63
N TYR A 240 -13.19 11.17 -14.43
CA TYR A 240 -12.33 10.48 -15.37
C TYR A 240 -12.76 9.02 -15.59
N LEU A 241 -12.94 8.27 -14.50
CA LEU A 241 -13.39 6.88 -14.52
C LEU A 241 -14.78 6.75 -15.15
N TYR A 242 -15.73 7.61 -14.81
CA TYR A 242 -17.06 7.60 -15.43
C TYR A 242 -16.98 7.69 -16.95
N ASN A 243 -16.24 8.68 -17.46
CA ASN A 243 -16.07 8.84 -18.91
C ASN A 243 -15.43 7.60 -19.56
N ARG A 244 -14.46 6.97 -18.89
CA ARG A 244 -13.84 5.73 -19.38
C ARG A 244 -14.87 4.60 -19.42
N LEU A 245 -15.58 4.36 -18.33
CA LEU A 245 -16.58 3.30 -18.22
C LEU A 245 -17.70 3.44 -19.28
N MET A 246 -18.14 4.66 -19.59
CA MET A 246 -19.14 4.91 -20.63
C MET A 246 -18.61 4.71 -22.06
N ASN A 247 -17.30 4.84 -22.27
CA ASN A 247 -16.66 4.67 -23.57
C ASN A 247 -16.26 3.22 -23.86
N PHE A 248 -16.22 2.34 -22.85
CA PHE A 248 -15.99 0.90 -23.06
C PHE A 248 -17.27 0.19 -23.52
N SER A 249 -17.11 -0.76 -24.46
CA SER A 249 -18.18 -1.60 -25.03
C SER A 249 -19.07 -2.22 -23.95
N THR A 250 -20.37 -2.29 -24.20
CA THR A 250 -21.45 -2.73 -23.29
C THR A 250 -21.31 -4.14 -22.72
N THR A 251 -20.33 -4.93 -23.16
CA THR A 251 -20.13 -6.32 -22.70
C THR A 251 -19.38 -6.43 -21.38
N ASP A 252 -18.57 -5.44 -21.00
CA ASP A 252 -17.63 -5.60 -19.87
C ASP A 252 -18.10 -4.91 -18.57
N TYR A 253 -19.12 -4.05 -18.65
CA TYR A 253 -19.58 -3.22 -17.54
C TYR A 253 -21.10 -3.19 -17.43
N ASN A 254 -21.61 -3.32 -16.21
CA ASN A 254 -23.04 -3.16 -15.95
C ASN A 254 -23.41 -1.67 -15.87
N GLN A 255 -23.78 -1.09 -17.00
CA GLN A 255 -24.10 0.34 -17.12
C GLN A 255 -25.27 0.77 -16.23
N SER A 256 -26.20 -0.14 -15.90
CA SER A 256 -27.35 0.18 -15.02
C SER A 256 -26.96 0.56 -13.60
N LEU A 257 -25.75 0.19 -13.16
CA LEU A 257 -25.21 0.49 -11.82
C LEU A 257 -24.31 1.73 -11.80
N ILE A 258 -24.11 2.39 -12.94
CA ILE A 258 -23.29 3.59 -13.06
C ILE A 258 -24.19 4.83 -12.92
N ASP A 259 -24.47 5.24 -11.68
CA ASP A 259 -25.25 6.45 -11.39
C ASP A 259 -24.35 7.71 -11.30
N LEU A 260 -24.75 8.76 -12.04
CA LEU A 260 -24.12 10.08 -12.07
C LEU A 260 -24.30 10.89 -10.78
N SER A 261 -25.34 10.59 -9.98
CA SER A 261 -25.67 11.36 -8.77
C SER A 261 -24.52 11.40 -7.74
N HIS A 262 -23.64 10.39 -7.77
CA HIS A 262 -22.51 10.23 -6.84
C HIS A 262 -21.21 10.91 -7.29
N ILE A 263 -21.09 11.37 -8.53
CA ILE A 263 -19.85 12.00 -9.02
C ILE A 263 -19.58 13.32 -8.30
N ASN A 264 -20.65 14.08 -8.01
CA ASN A 264 -20.58 15.39 -7.37
C ASN A 264 -20.93 15.36 -5.88
N SER A 265 -21.32 14.20 -5.33
CA SER A 265 -21.69 14.10 -3.92
C SER A 265 -20.53 14.59 -3.03
N HIS A 266 -20.86 15.40 -2.02
CA HIS A 266 -19.87 15.88 -1.08
C HIS A 266 -19.23 14.68 -0.37
N VAL A 267 -17.91 14.54 -0.51
CA VAL A 267 -17.13 13.63 0.32
C VAL A 267 -16.75 14.43 1.55
N GLU A 268 -17.49 14.27 2.65
CA GLU A 268 -16.98 14.66 3.97
C GLU A 268 -15.84 13.70 4.32
N LEU A 269 -14.61 14.18 4.15
CA LEU A 269 -13.44 13.52 4.69
C LEU A 269 -13.27 14.03 6.13
N LYS A 270 -13.90 13.35 7.08
CA LYS A 270 -13.66 13.63 8.50
C LYS A 270 -12.29 13.09 8.88
N VAL A 271 -11.20 13.85 8.72
CA VAL A 271 -9.88 13.45 9.25
C VAL A 271 -10.06 13.26 10.77
N PRO A 272 -9.91 12.05 11.36
CA PRO A 272 -10.62 11.72 12.59
C PRO A 272 -9.66 11.65 13.78
N CYS A 273 -8.55 12.38 13.74
CA CYS A 273 -7.56 12.28 14.80
C CYS A 273 -6.82 13.60 14.93
N SER A 274 -7.10 14.32 16.01
CA SER A 274 -6.15 15.32 16.51
C SER A 274 -4.91 14.58 17.00
N ILE A 275 -3.78 15.29 17.09
CA ILE A 275 -2.52 14.74 17.61
C ILE A 275 -2.72 14.11 19.02
N GLU A 276 -3.66 14.63 19.81
CA GLU A 276 -4.00 14.16 21.16
C GLU A 276 -4.61 12.75 21.19
N ASP A 277 -5.33 12.33 20.15
CA ASP A 277 -5.94 11.01 20.08
C ASP A 277 -4.90 9.92 19.72
N LYS A 278 -3.82 10.27 19.00
CA LYS A 278 -2.68 9.38 18.77
C LYS A 278 -1.87 9.13 20.04
N GLU A 279 -1.60 10.17 20.84
CA GLU A 279 -0.84 10.05 22.08
C GLU A 279 -1.52 9.13 23.11
N LYS A 280 -2.87 9.14 23.17
CA LYS A 280 -3.63 8.23 24.03
C LYS A 280 -3.56 6.77 23.57
N ILE A 281 -3.54 6.53 22.26
CA ILE A 281 -3.39 5.18 21.70
C ILE A 281 -1.99 4.64 21.98
N ASP A 282 -0.96 5.45 21.74
CA ASP A 282 0.43 5.07 22.02
C ASP A 282 0.66 4.78 23.51
N ALA A 283 0.07 5.58 24.42
CA ALA A 283 0.13 5.33 25.86
C ALA A 283 -0.55 4.01 26.27
N SER A 284 -1.67 3.65 25.63
CA SER A 284 -2.37 2.38 25.91
C SER A 284 -1.58 1.16 25.40
N LEU A 285 -0.92 1.29 24.25
CA LEU A 285 -0.13 0.21 23.65
C LEU A 285 1.19 -0.04 24.41
N LEU A 286 1.79 1.01 24.97
CA LEU A 286 2.96 0.89 25.87
C LEU A 286 2.61 0.23 27.21
N ALA A 287 1.37 0.35 27.68
CA ALA A 287 0.92 -0.32 28.90
C ALA A 287 0.72 -1.84 28.71
N ASP A 288 0.33 -2.27 27.50
CA ASP A 288 0.14 -3.69 27.18
C ASP A 288 1.43 -4.42 26.80
N ALA A 289 2.47 -3.72 26.35
CA ALA A 289 3.79 -4.30 26.10
C ALA A 289 4.62 -4.56 27.38
N ASN A 290 4.19 -4.03 28.52
CA ASN A 290 4.84 -4.16 29.83
C ASN A 290 4.12 -5.15 30.78
N LYS A 291 3.25 -6.00 30.25
CA LYS A 291 2.62 -7.14 30.94
C LYS A 291 3.01 -8.44 30.25
#